data_AF-G0RFB8-F1
#
_entry.id   AF-G0RFB8-F1
#
_cell.length_a   1.000
_cell.length_b   1.000
_cell.length_c   1.000
_cell.angle_alpha   90.00
_cell.angle_beta   90.00
_cell.angle_gamma   90.00
#
_symmetry.space_group_name_H-M   'P 1'
#
loop_
_entity.id
_entity.type
_entity.pdbx_description
1 polymer ?
#
loop_
_entity_poly.entity_id
_entity_poly.type
_entity_poly.pdbx_seq_one_letter_code
_entity_poly.pdbx_strand_id
1 'polypeptide(L)'
;MVTTGQPEPESFTWTFLPAEIRTMILNVIARQKHPGWASLASVCREWQSVLEPANFDKLKLRVSCLDDFSSVVSPSRTSIIHHICLNIELPRYACDDCCRRLSMYDNTSSIVSNGIWRLFSILSAWKPAGDLALELNVVTSLNDWRGEPWCHDPRHGWLHGRQIMDPPRSAILRLFQPITLRFQKPLPRAGLPGSLRSLTIFEDFFELYNRFSRRLSDGASTDLFPDGLRLGATFASRSRNLRHLSISFMINAEEFFRYCQPAGNWPHLQSLALTANFLGQDESLRPCINVLLCRAGVLAQRMPKLHTFVLWNGARGHACAFIYRVEQDGPSITWRGTWRLPLSEDPYVIRVWRLVASGLRFHKLRIKQQRIFRDITSRGDAVYRLKLPCQVVEPASLWQMRREGYKPYY
;
A
#
# COMPACT_ATOMS: atom_id res chain seq x y z
N MET A 1 -16.08 -45.68 -58.12
CA MET A 1 -16.66 -44.62 -57.27
C MET A 1 -15.54 -43.65 -56.94
N VAL A 2 -15.64 -42.42 -57.42
CA VAL A 2 -14.65 -41.36 -57.21
C VAL A 2 -14.84 -40.85 -55.78
N THR A 3 -13.90 -41.17 -54.89
CA THR A 3 -13.81 -40.53 -53.57
C THR A 3 -13.12 -39.19 -53.76
N THR A 4 -13.93 -38.14 -53.79
CA THR A 4 -13.51 -36.74 -53.68
C THR A 4 -12.71 -36.54 -52.40
N GLY A 5 -11.44 -36.15 -52.54
CA GLY A 5 -10.63 -35.67 -51.41
C GLY A 5 -11.28 -34.40 -50.86
N GLN A 6 -11.50 -34.36 -49.54
CA GLN A 6 -11.86 -33.13 -48.84
C GLN A 6 -10.70 -32.13 -49.03
N PRO A 7 -10.97 -30.85 -49.39
CA PRO A 7 -9.93 -29.84 -49.39
C PRO A 7 -9.45 -29.65 -47.95
N GLU A 8 -8.14 -29.76 -47.72
CA GLU A 8 -7.53 -29.33 -46.46
C GLU A 8 -7.94 -27.87 -46.19
N PRO A 9 -8.27 -27.51 -44.94
CA PRO A 9 -8.64 -26.13 -44.63
C PRO A 9 -7.48 -25.22 -45.02
N GLU A 10 -7.73 -24.31 -45.97
CA GLU A 10 -6.75 -23.32 -46.43
C GLU A 10 -6.16 -22.61 -45.21
N SER A 11 -4.87 -22.80 -44.99
CA SER A 11 -4.16 -22.22 -43.86
C SER A 11 -4.15 -20.70 -44.01
N PHE A 12 -4.92 -20.02 -43.17
CA PHE A 12 -4.95 -18.57 -43.16
C PHE A 12 -3.55 -18.02 -42.84
N THR A 13 -2.95 -17.27 -43.77
CA THR A 13 -1.62 -16.68 -43.55
C THR A 13 -1.77 -15.26 -43.01
N TRP A 14 -1.27 -15.05 -41.79
CA TRP A 14 -1.31 -13.76 -41.07
C TRP A 14 -0.88 -12.56 -41.93
N THR A 15 0.11 -12.75 -42.81
CA THR A 15 0.69 -11.72 -43.67
C THR A 15 -0.24 -11.22 -44.78
N PHE A 16 -1.32 -11.94 -45.12
CA PHE A 16 -2.30 -11.47 -46.10
C PHE A 16 -3.22 -10.37 -45.55
N LEU A 17 -3.26 -10.20 -44.23
CA LEU A 17 -3.98 -9.10 -43.61
C LEU A 17 -3.22 -7.77 -43.74
N PRO A 18 -3.90 -6.67 -44.09
CA PRO A 18 -3.34 -5.32 -43.98
C PRO A 18 -2.80 -5.06 -42.56
N ALA A 19 -1.74 -4.26 -42.46
CA ALA A 19 -1.06 -3.99 -41.19
C ALA A 19 -2.01 -3.37 -40.14
N GLU A 20 -2.99 -2.60 -40.59
CA GLU A 20 -4.04 -1.99 -39.77
C GLU A 20 -4.92 -3.07 -39.11
N ILE A 21 -5.35 -4.07 -39.89
CA ILE A 21 -6.19 -5.17 -39.40
C ILE A 21 -5.40 -6.05 -38.44
N ARG A 22 -4.14 -6.37 -38.77
CA ARG A 22 -3.23 -7.09 -37.86
C ARG A 22 -3.06 -6.37 -36.53
N THR A 23 -2.83 -5.06 -36.58
CA THR A 23 -2.71 -4.20 -35.40
C THR A 23 -4.01 -4.15 -34.58
N MET A 24 -5.17 -4.07 -35.24
CA MET A 24 -6.47 -4.14 -34.56
C MET A 24 -6.66 -5.46 -33.82
N ILE A 25 -6.33 -6.59 -34.46
CA ILE A 25 -6.41 -7.92 -33.83
C ILE A 25 -5.48 -8.01 -32.62
N LEU A 26 -4.21 -7.62 -32.77
CA LEU A 26 -3.23 -7.64 -31.67
C LEU A 26 -3.66 -6.73 -30.51
N ASN A 27 -4.25 -5.57 -30.80
CA ASN A 27 -4.80 -4.68 -29.78
C ASN A 27 -6.00 -5.30 -29.04
N VAL A 28 -6.85 -6.07 -29.73
CA VAL A 28 -7.95 -6.80 -29.08
C VAL A 28 -7.39 -7.88 -28.15
N ILE A 29 -6.39 -8.64 -28.60
CA ILE A 29 -5.70 -9.65 -27.78
C ILE A 29 -5.08 -9.01 -26.53
N ALA A 30 -4.38 -7.88 -26.70
CA ALA A 30 -3.76 -7.12 -25.61
C ALA A 30 -4.78 -6.60 -24.58
N ARG A 31 -6.00 -6.29 -25.01
CA ARG A 31 -7.09 -5.84 -24.12
C ARG A 31 -7.75 -7.00 -23.38
N GLN A 32 -7.93 -8.15 -24.04
CA GLN A 32 -8.59 -9.32 -23.46
C GLN A 32 -7.71 -10.05 -22.45
N LYS A 33 -6.38 -10.01 -22.61
CA LYS A 33 -5.39 -10.57 -21.67
C LYS A 33 -5.69 -12.03 -21.27
N HIS A 34 -6.13 -12.85 -22.22
CA HIS A 34 -6.37 -14.28 -21.98
C HIS A 34 -5.11 -14.99 -21.45
N PRO A 35 -5.23 -16.05 -20.63
CA PRO A 35 -4.07 -16.76 -20.10
C PRO A 35 -3.05 -17.11 -21.20
N GLY A 36 -1.79 -16.79 -20.98
CA GLY A 36 -0.71 -17.00 -21.95
C GLY A 36 -0.50 -15.88 -22.98
N TRP A 37 -1.34 -14.85 -23.05
CA TRP A 37 -1.19 -13.77 -24.04
C TRP A 37 0.19 -13.09 -24.01
N ALA A 38 0.85 -13.03 -22.85
CA ALA A 38 2.17 -12.43 -22.71
C ALA A 38 3.24 -13.13 -23.56
N SER A 39 3.15 -14.45 -23.76
CA SER A 39 4.10 -15.20 -24.60
C SER A 39 3.93 -14.91 -26.08
N LEU A 40 2.78 -14.38 -26.51
CA LEU A 40 2.56 -14.00 -27.90
C LEU A 40 3.51 -12.87 -28.36
N ALA A 41 4.10 -12.12 -27.42
CA ALA A 41 5.13 -11.13 -27.73
C ALA A 41 6.42 -11.75 -28.30
N SER A 42 6.66 -13.07 -28.12
CA SER A 42 7.84 -13.75 -28.67
C SER A 42 7.63 -14.31 -30.09
N VAL A 43 6.45 -14.13 -30.69
CA VAL A 43 6.14 -14.69 -32.02
C VAL A 43 7.00 -14.03 -33.11
N CYS A 44 6.97 -12.70 -33.21
CA CYS A 44 7.80 -11.94 -34.14
C CYS A 44 7.86 -10.46 -33.70
N ARG A 45 8.68 -9.64 -34.38
CA ARG A 45 8.87 -8.21 -34.05
C ARG A 45 7.58 -7.38 -34.14
N GLU A 46 6.68 -7.71 -35.06
CA GLU A 46 5.38 -7.03 -35.19
C GLU A 46 4.50 -7.29 -33.96
N TRP A 47 4.45 -8.53 -33.49
CA TRP A 47 3.67 -8.88 -32.31
C TRP A 47 4.30 -8.29 -31.05
N GLN A 48 5.64 -8.36 -30.98
CA GLN A 48 6.42 -7.77 -29.90
C GLN A 48 6.14 -6.27 -29.76
N SER A 49 6.12 -5.50 -30.87
CA SER A 49 5.95 -4.04 -30.82
C SER A 49 4.57 -3.59 -30.32
N VAL A 50 3.54 -4.43 -30.48
CA VAL A 50 2.17 -4.14 -30.00
C VAL A 50 1.94 -4.71 -28.61
N LEU A 51 2.43 -5.91 -28.33
CA LEU A 51 2.13 -6.64 -27.09
C LEU A 51 3.07 -6.30 -25.94
N GLU A 52 4.36 -6.00 -26.19
CA GLU A 52 5.29 -5.61 -25.12
C GLU A 52 4.84 -4.37 -24.35
N PRO A 53 4.40 -3.27 -24.99
CA PRO A 53 3.88 -2.11 -24.25
C PRO A 53 2.75 -2.49 -23.30
N ALA A 54 1.83 -3.35 -23.74
CA ALA A 54 0.72 -3.82 -22.90
C ALA A 54 1.17 -4.78 -21.78
N ASN A 55 2.20 -5.61 -22.04
CA ASN A 55 2.78 -6.56 -21.08
C ASN A 55 3.55 -5.84 -19.96
N PHE A 56 4.33 -4.82 -20.32
CA PHE A 56 5.25 -4.12 -19.43
C PHE A 56 4.64 -2.89 -18.75
N ASP A 57 3.49 -2.37 -19.22
CA ASP A 57 2.79 -1.22 -18.63
C ASP A 57 2.61 -1.35 -17.11
N LYS A 58 2.15 -2.53 -16.65
CA LYS A 58 1.98 -2.86 -15.23
C LYS A 58 2.58 -4.23 -14.90
N LEU A 59 3.63 -4.22 -14.09
CA LEU A 59 4.33 -5.43 -13.64
C LEU A 59 3.95 -5.79 -12.21
N LYS A 60 3.63 -7.06 -11.96
CA LYS A 60 3.44 -7.62 -10.64
C LYS A 60 4.58 -8.57 -10.32
N LEU A 61 5.39 -8.22 -9.33
CA LEU A 61 6.63 -8.91 -8.99
C LEU A 61 6.52 -9.52 -7.59
N ARG A 62 7.17 -10.67 -7.40
CA ARG A 62 7.53 -11.20 -6.09
C ARG A 62 8.99 -10.89 -5.82
N VAL A 63 9.39 -10.89 -4.54
CA VAL A 63 10.80 -10.70 -4.15
C VAL A 63 11.73 -11.73 -4.81
N SER A 64 11.26 -12.96 -5.02
CA SER A 64 12.01 -14.02 -5.73
C SER A 64 12.29 -13.72 -7.20
N CYS A 65 11.48 -12.88 -7.85
CA CYS A 65 11.60 -12.55 -9.27
C CYS A 65 12.49 -11.32 -9.52
N LEU A 66 13.04 -10.69 -8.48
CA LEU A 66 13.80 -9.43 -8.64
C LEU A 66 15.12 -9.63 -9.41
N ASP A 67 15.75 -10.80 -9.32
CA ASP A 67 16.98 -11.10 -10.06
C ASP A 67 16.68 -11.22 -11.57
N ASP A 68 15.66 -12.00 -11.94
CA ASP A 68 15.18 -12.13 -13.32
C ASP A 68 14.68 -10.78 -13.86
N PHE A 69 14.02 -9.98 -13.03
CA PHE A 69 13.56 -8.65 -13.41
C PHE A 69 14.73 -7.75 -13.83
N SER A 70 15.86 -7.83 -13.13
CA SER A 70 17.06 -7.04 -13.46
C SER A 70 17.72 -7.47 -14.79
N SER A 71 17.57 -8.74 -15.19
CA SER A 71 18.13 -9.25 -16.44
C SER A 71 17.19 -9.08 -17.64
N VAL A 72 15.87 -9.18 -17.43
CA VAL A 72 14.85 -9.11 -18.49
C VAL A 72 14.55 -7.67 -18.92
N VAL A 73 14.62 -6.70 -18.00
CA VAL A 73 14.32 -5.30 -18.29
C VAL A 73 15.55 -4.59 -18.84
N SER A 74 15.68 -4.63 -20.16
CA SER A 74 16.67 -3.83 -20.90
C SER A 74 16.38 -2.32 -20.79
N PRO A 75 17.37 -1.43 -21.00
CA PRO A 75 17.17 0.02 -20.98
C PRO A 75 16.11 0.55 -21.96
N SER A 76 15.79 -0.20 -23.03
CA SER A 76 14.70 0.15 -23.94
C SER A 76 13.32 -0.08 -23.32
N ARG A 77 13.18 -1.14 -22.51
CA ARG A 77 11.92 -1.55 -21.86
C ARG A 77 11.61 -0.74 -20.61
N THR A 78 12.58 -0.09 -19.98
CA THR A 78 12.32 0.76 -18.80
C THR A 78 11.36 1.92 -19.11
N SER A 79 11.31 2.37 -20.37
CA SER A 79 10.48 3.50 -20.82
C SER A 79 8.99 3.19 -20.98
N ILE A 80 8.64 1.91 -21.13
CA ILE A 80 7.25 1.44 -21.30
C ILE A 80 6.66 0.91 -19.98
N ILE A 81 7.45 0.87 -18.90
CA ILE A 81 7.00 0.43 -17.58
C ILE A 81 6.49 1.65 -16.80
N HIS A 82 5.18 1.73 -16.61
CA HIS A 82 4.55 2.83 -15.89
C HIS A 82 4.14 2.46 -14.46
N HIS A 83 3.99 1.17 -14.16
CA HIS A 83 3.56 0.70 -12.86
C HIS A 83 4.26 -0.60 -12.44
N ILE A 84 4.85 -0.62 -11.25
CA ILE A 84 5.40 -1.81 -10.60
C ILE A 84 4.67 -2.08 -9.29
N CYS A 85 4.25 -3.32 -9.07
CA CYS A 85 3.67 -3.81 -7.83
C CYS A 85 4.57 -4.91 -7.27
N LEU A 86 5.26 -4.66 -6.16
CA LEU A 86 6.06 -5.65 -5.45
C LEU A 86 5.27 -6.25 -4.30
N ASN A 87 5.07 -7.57 -4.35
CA ASN A 87 4.52 -8.36 -3.26
C ASN A 87 5.66 -8.98 -2.45
N ILE A 88 5.75 -8.58 -1.19
CA ILE A 88 6.67 -9.11 -0.19
C ILE A 88 5.90 -10.12 0.65
N GLU A 89 6.12 -11.40 0.35
CA GLU A 89 5.52 -12.50 1.09
C GLU A 89 6.30 -12.75 2.38
N LEU A 90 5.63 -12.62 3.52
CA LEU A 90 6.20 -12.96 4.81
C LEU A 90 6.12 -14.48 5.04
N PRO A 91 7.16 -15.07 5.64
CA PRO A 91 7.14 -16.49 5.99
C PRO A 91 6.02 -16.76 6.99
N ARG A 92 5.57 -18.02 7.03
CA ARG A 92 4.59 -18.46 8.01
C ARG A 92 5.14 -18.25 9.41
N TYR A 93 4.27 -17.85 10.33
CA TYR A 93 4.60 -17.89 11.74
C TYR A 93 4.71 -19.37 12.16
N ALA A 94 5.94 -19.85 12.32
CA ALA A 94 6.24 -21.13 12.96
C ALA A 94 6.66 -20.86 14.40
N CYS A 95 6.01 -21.53 15.35
CA CYS A 95 6.31 -21.40 16.78
C CYS A 95 7.67 -22.04 17.17
N ASP A 96 8.35 -22.71 16.24
CA ASP A 96 9.61 -23.43 16.46
C ASP A 96 10.69 -22.58 17.16
N ASP A 97 10.68 -21.26 16.96
CA ASP A 97 11.63 -20.33 17.58
C ASP A 97 11.29 -19.91 19.02
N CYS A 98 10.15 -20.31 19.60
CA CYS A 98 9.88 -20.06 21.02
C CYS A 98 10.83 -20.82 21.94
N CYS A 99 11.61 -21.77 21.40
CA CYS A 99 12.70 -22.48 22.07
C CYS A 99 14.07 -21.78 21.92
N ARG A 100 14.23 -20.77 21.05
CA ARG A 100 15.50 -20.07 20.81
C ARG A 100 15.42 -18.61 21.26
N ARG A 101 16.35 -18.20 22.14
CA ARG A 101 16.39 -16.85 22.72
C ARG A 101 16.53 -15.77 21.64
N LEU A 102 15.66 -14.76 21.72
CA LEU A 102 15.90 -13.32 21.43
C LEU A 102 16.32 -12.83 20.02
N SER A 103 16.38 -13.63 18.95
CA SER A 103 16.84 -13.13 17.63
C SER A 103 15.76 -12.70 16.62
N MET A 104 14.46 -12.91 16.90
CA MET A 104 13.39 -12.73 15.89
C MET A 104 12.93 -11.29 15.62
N TYR A 105 13.28 -10.32 16.47
CA TYR A 105 12.81 -8.92 16.32
C TYR A 105 13.20 -8.29 14.97
N ASP A 106 14.13 -8.91 14.23
CA ASP A 106 14.70 -8.37 13.01
C ASP A 106 14.28 -9.12 11.73
N ASN A 107 13.71 -10.34 11.78
CA ASN A 107 13.54 -11.15 10.56
C ASN A 107 12.47 -10.58 9.61
N THR A 108 11.27 -10.27 10.11
CA THR A 108 10.19 -9.65 9.30
C THR A 108 10.61 -8.30 8.74
N SER A 109 11.14 -7.43 9.61
CA SER A 109 11.66 -6.11 9.24
C SER A 109 12.80 -6.21 8.23
N SER A 110 13.70 -7.20 8.37
CA SER A 110 14.80 -7.47 7.46
C SER A 110 14.31 -7.96 6.09
N ILE A 111 13.35 -8.89 6.04
CA ILE A 111 12.77 -9.38 4.78
C ILE A 111 12.13 -8.23 4.00
N VAL A 112 11.32 -7.42 4.67
CA VAL A 112 10.66 -6.26 4.06
C VAL A 112 11.68 -5.23 3.61
N SER A 113 12.62 -4.87 4.49
CA SER A 113 13.65 -3.88 4.18
C SER A 113 14.56 -4.34 3.04
N ASN A 114 14.92 -5.62 2.99
CA ASN A 114 15.74 -6.20 1.92
C ASN A 114 14.99 -6.23 0.59
N GLY A 115 13.71 -6.62 0.57
CA GLY A 115 12.89 -6.60 -0.63
C GLY A 115 12.78 -5.19 -1.23
N ILE A 116 12.49 -4.20 -0.39
CA ILE A 116 12.42 -2.79 -0.80
C ILE A 116 13.79 -2.28 -1.28
N TRP A 117 14.86 -2.60 -0.55
CA TRP A 117 16.21 -2.17 -0.91
C TRP A 117 16.66 -2.75 -2.25
N ARG A 118 16.40 -4.04 -2.51
CA ARG A 118 16.75 -4.70 -3.79
C ARG A 118 16.01 -4.03 -4.95
N LEU A 119 14.71 -3.79 -4.80
CA LEU A 119 13.94 -3.12 -5.84
C LEU A 119 14.45 -1.69 -6.07
N PHE A 120 14.68 -0.90 -5.02
CA PHE A 120 15.18 0.46 -5.17
C PHE A 120 16.58 0.48 -5.80
N SER A 121 17.41 -0.53 -5.53
CA SER A 121 18.71 -0.70 -6.17
C SER A 121 18.58 -0.90 -7.67
N ILE A 122 17.69 -1.78 -8.13
CA ILE A 122 17.41 -2.00 -9.55
C ILE A 122 16.89 -0.72 -10.20
N LEU A 123 15.89 -0.09 -9.58
CA LEU A 123 15.27 1.11 -10.14
C LEU A 123 16.22 2.32 -10.16
N SER A 124 17.17 2.40 -9.24
CA SER A 124 18.15 3.49 -9.20
C SER A 124 19.06 3.54 -10.42
N ALA A 125 19.22 2.42 -11.14
CA ALA A 125 19.97 2.33 -12.38
C ALA A 125 19.16 2.79 -13.62
N TRP A 126 17.85 3.02 -13.48
CA TRP A 126 16.99 3.34 -14.61
C TRP A 126 17.13 4.81 -15.00
N LYS A 127 17.20 5.07 -16.31
CA LYS A 127 17.05 6.44 -16.83
C LYS A 127 15.61 6.89 -16.61
N PRO A 128 15.38 8.14 -16.14
CA PRO A 128 14.03 8.66 -15.99
C PRO A 128 13.31 8.66 -17.34
N ALA A 129 12.28 7.83 -17.47
CA ALA A 129 11.45 7.73 -18.65
C ALA A 129 9.99 7.74 -18.21
N GLY A 130 9.32 8.86 -18.46
CA GLY A 130 7.95 9.08 -18.00
C GLY A 130 7.77 9.11 -16.48
N ASP A 131 6.50 9.03 -16.07
CA ASP A 131 6.11 8.93 -14.67
C ASP A 131 5.95 7.45 -14.29
N LEU A 132 6.60 7.04 -13.19
CA LEU A 132 6.52 5.69 -12.62
C LEU A 132 5.67 5.69 -11.35
N ALA A 133 4.80 4.68 -11.24
CA ALA A 133 4.07 4.34 -10.04
C ALA A 133 4.63 3.06 -9.40
N LEU A 134 4.81 3.08 -8.08
CA LEU A 134 5.28 1.93 -7.31
C LEU A 134 4.28 1.58 -6.20
N GLU A 135 3.92 0.30 -6.15
CA GLU A 135 3.12 -0.30 -5.10
C GLU A 135 3.97 -1.34 -4.34
N LEU A 136 4.01 -1.22 -3.01
CA LEU A 136 4.69 -2.15 -2.12
C LEU A 136 3.64 -2.81 -1.21
N ASN A 137 3.39 -4.10 -1.42
CA ASN A 137 2.44 -4.86 -0.62
C ASN A 137 3.20 -5.85 0.27
N VAL A 138 2.92 -5.83 1.56
CA VAL A 138 3.39 -6.86 2.50
C VAL A 138 2.25 -7.82 2.75
N VAL A 139 2.44 -9.11 2.42
CA VAL A 139 1.40 -10.13 2.45
C VAL A 139 1.86 -11.31 3.31
N THR A 140 1.01 -11.76 4.23
CA THR A 140 1.25 -13.01 4.97
C THR A 140 0.66 -14.20 4.20
N SER A 141 1.43 -15.27 3.98
CA SER A 141 0.94 -16.45 3.27
C SER A 141 -0.21 -17.13 4.03
N LEU A 142 -1.42 -17.06 3.45
CA LEU A 142 -2.68 -17.49 4.08
C LEU A 142 -3.05 -18.96 3.82
N ASN A 143 -2.33 -19.64 2.91
CA ASN A 143 -2.85 -20.86 2.28
C ASN A 143 -2.96 -22.10 3.20
N ASP A 144 -2.43 -22.06 4.43
CA ASP A 144 -2.40 -23.26 5.30
C ASP A 144 -3.17 -23.17 6.61
N TRP A 145 -3.93 -22.10 6.88
CA TRP A 145 -4.88 -22.12 8.02
C TRP A 145 -6.25 -22.68 7.64
N ARG A 146 -6.52 -22.86 6.34
CA ARG A 146 -7.81 -23.38 5.82
C ARG A 146 -7.86 -24.90 5.72
N GLY A 147 -6.71 -25.57 5.69
CA GLY A 147 -6.63 -26.97 6.08
C GLY A 147 -6.38 -26.99 7.58
N GLU A 148 -7.17 -27.73 8.35
CA GLU A 148 -6.92 -27.86 9.79
C GLU A 148 -5.45 -28.20 10.06
N PRO A 149 -4.87 -27.59 11.10
CA PRO A 149 -4.13 -28.42 12.03
C PRO A 149 -4.66 -28.14 13.42
N TRP A 150 -4.88 -29.21 14.18
CA TRP A 150 -5.17 -29.17 15.60
C TRP A 150 -4.09 -28.33 16.28
N CYS A 151 -4.35 -27.04 16.50
CA CYS A 151 -3.35 -26.12 17.03
C CYS A 151 -3.13 -26.51 18.49
N HIS A 152 -2.15 -27.37 18.74
CA HIS A 152 -1.73 -27.80 20.06
C HIS A 152 -0.38 -27.13 20.33
N ASP A 153 -0.47 -25.95 20.93
CA ASP A 153 0.67 -25.14 21.37
C ASP A 153 0.44 -24.73 22.84
N PRO A 154 0.72 -25.65 23.79
CA PRO A 154 0.46 -25.41 25.21
C PRO A 154 1.21 -24.18 25.75
N ARG A 155 2.36 -23.83 25.15
CA ARG A 155 3.16 -22.67 25.55
C ARG A 155 2.50 -21.33 25.21
N HIS A 156 1.59 -21.32 24.25
CA HIS A 156 0.80 -20.16 23.84
C HIS A 156 -0.68 -20.32 24.17
N GLY A 157 -1.00 -21.29 25.03
CA GLY A 157 -2.33 -21.51 25.55
C GLY A 157 -3.29 -22.21 24.62
N TRP A 158 -2.79 -22.94 23.62
CA TRP A 158 -3.61 -23.73 22.72
C TRP A 158 -3.45 -25.22 23.04
N LEU A 159 -4.53 -25.90 23.40
CA LEU A 159 -4.55 -27.33 23.65
C LEU A 159 -5.58 -27.97 22.72
N HIS A 160 -5.12 -28.77 21.76
CA HIS A 160 -5.99 -29.46 20.79
C HIS A 160 -6.99 -28.52 20.09
N GLY A 161 -6.52 -27.36 19.63
CA GLY A 161 -7.36 -26.36 18.94
C GLY A 161 -8.23 -25.50 19.86
N ARG A 162 -8.23 -25.74 21.18
CA ARG A 162 -8.94 -24.91 22.16
C ARG A 162 -7.96 -23.97 22.87
N GLN A 163 -8.29 -22.67 22.91
CA GLN A 163 -7.54 -21.70 23.70
C GLN A 163 -7.93 -21.87 25.18
N ILE A 164 -6.98 -22.34 25.99
CA ILE A 164 -7.14 -22.59 27.43
C ILE A 164 -6.48 -21.51 28.31
N MET A 165 -5.55 -20.74 27.76
CA MET A 165 -4.96 -19.58 28.42
C MET A 165 -4.58 -18.51 27.38
N ASP A 166 -4.39 -17.28 27.83
CA ASP A 166 -3.88 -16.23 26.96
C ASP A 166 -2.43 -16.51 26.56
N PRO A 167 -2.04 -16.30 25.30
CA PRO A 167 -0.65 -16.44 24.89
C PRO A 167 0.24 -15.45 25.65
N PRO A 168 1.51 -15.81 25.92
CA PRO A 168 2.46 -14.90 26.56
C PRO A 168 2.52 -13.54 25.87
N ARG A 169 2.59 -12.46 26.65
CA ARG A 169 2.67 -11.08 26.13
C ARG A 169 3.78 -10.90 25.10
N SER A 170 4.92 -11.58 25.26
CA SER A 170 6.02 -11.55 24.30
C SER A 170 5.69 -12.19 22.95
N ALA A 171 4.87 -13.25 22.93
CA ALA A 171 4.40 -13.89 21.70
C ALA A 171 3.36 -13.05 20.97
N ILE A 172 2.47 -12.41 21.74
CA ILE A 172 1.59 -11.35 21.25
C ILE A 172 2.48 -10.26 20.62
N LEU A 173 3.34 -9.59 21.38
CA LEU A 173 4.16 -8.49 20.88
C LEU A 173 4.99 -8.85 19.63
N ARG A 174 5.52 -10.08 19.50
CA ARG A 174 6.21 -10.55 18.30
C ARG A 174 5.34 -10.54 17.04
N LEU A 175 4.06 -10.89 17.17
CA LEU A 175 3.11 -10.82 16.06
C LEU A 175 2.71 -9.38 15.76
N PHE A 176 2.51 -8.54 16.78
CA PHE A 176 1.94 -7.20 16.67
C PHE A 176 2.96 -6.06 16.54
N GLN A 177 4.26 -6.35 16.46
CA GLN A 177 5.29 -5.31 16.40
C GLN A 177 5.20 -4.55 15.06
N PRO A 178 5.31 -3.20 15.06
CA PRO A 178 5.37 -2.43 13.84
C PRO A 178 6.55 -2.86 12.95
N ILE A 179 6.30 -3.04 11.65
CA ILE A 179 7.37 -3.26 10.69
C ILE A 179 8.24 -2.01 10.64
N THR A 180 9.49 -2.13 11.08
CA THR A 180 10.44 -1.02 11.06
C THR A 180 11.33 -1.16 9.84
N LEU A 181 11.37 -0.14 8.98
CA LEU A 181 12.28 -0.12 7.83
C LEU A 181 13.72 0.10 8.30
N ARG A 182 14.51 -0.97 8.31
CA ARG A 182 15.93 -0.99 8.65
C ARG A 182 16.73 -1.49 7.47
N PHE A 183 17.27 -0.56 6.68
CA PHE A 183 18.11 -0.91 5.55
C PHE A 183 19.54 -1.20 6.05
N GLN A 184 19.96 -2.47 6.01
CA GLN A 184 21.31 -2.90 6.40
C GLN A 184 22.40 -2.22 5.55
N LYS A 185 22.06 -1.86 4.31
CA LYS A 185 22.90 -1.07 3.40
C LYS A 185 22.22 0.28 3.17
N PRO A 186 22.99 1.37 3.02
CA PRO A 186 22.39 2.65 2.64
C PRO A 186 21.63 2.47 1.32
N LEU A 187 20.51 3.18 1.18
CA LEU A 187 19.85 3.30 -0.11
C LEU A 187 20.87 3.84 -1.14
N PRO A 188 20.80 3.42 -2.42
CA PRO A 188 21.69 3.94 -3.46
C PRO A 188 21.75 5.47 -3.42
N ARG A 189 22.91 6.09 -3.73
CA ARG A 189 23.08 7.57 -3.67
C ARG A 189 22.02 8.33 -4.49
N ALA A 190 21.53 7.73 -5.57
CA ALA A 190 20.43 8.23 -6.40
C ALA A 190 19.05 8.18 -5.68
N GLY A 191 18.85 7.27 -4.72
CA GLY A 191 17.63 7.14 -3.93
C GLY A 191 16.50 6.46 -4.69
N LEU A 192 15.29 7.05 -4.60
CA LEU A 192 14.14 6.67 -5.44
C LEU A 192 14.43 7.05 -6.90
N PRO A 193 13.97 6.28 -7.91
CA PRO A 193 14.21 6.60 -9.31
C PRO A 193 13.65 7.98 -9.64
N GLY A 194 14.37 8.74 -10.48
CA GLY A 194 13.99 10.11 -10.83
C GLY A 194 12.64 10.22 -11.56
N SER A 195 12.13 9.12 -12.12
CA SER A 195 10.80 8.99 -12.73
C SER A 195 9.68 8.70 -11.71
N LEU A 196 10.00 8.33 -10.46
CA LEU A 196 8.96 8.00 -9.47
C LEU A 196 8.11 9.23 -9.15
N ARG A 197 6.80 9.10 -9.37
CA ARG A 197 5.80 10.11 -8.99
C ARG A 197 4.76 9.59 -8.01
N SER A 198 4.48 8.29 -8.02
CA SER A 198 3.50 7.69 -7.14
C SER A 198 4.12 6.56 -6.34
N LEU A 199 3.94 6.59 -5.02
CA LEU A 199 4.34 5.51 -4.12
C LEU A 199 3.17 5.16 -3.20
N THR A 200 2.74 3.90 -3.27
CA THR A 200 1.73 3.33 -2.39
C THR A 200 2.33 2.17 -1.63
N ILE A 201 2.24 2.21 -0.31
CA ILE A 201 2.70 1.16 0.59
C ILE A 201 1.48 0.64 1.34
N PHE A 202 1.25 -0.65 1.27
CA PHE A 202 0.14 -1.30 1.93
C PHE A 202 0.59 -2.57 2.66
N GLU A 203 0.42 -2.57 3.98
CA GLU A 203 0.59 -3.79 4.77
C GLU A 203 -0.77 -4.47 4.96
N ASP A 204 -0.92 -5.66 4.37
CA ASP A 204 -2.08 -6.51 4.58
C ASP A 204 -1.93 -7.25 5.91
N PHE A 205 -2.96 -7.20 6.74
CA PHE A 205 -2.89 -7.59 8.14
C PHE A 205 -4.07 -8.51 8.45
N PHE A 206 -3.79 -9.66 9.05
CA PHE A 206 -4.81 -10.68 9.28
C PHE A 206 -5.79 -10.29 10.42
N GLU A 207 -7.04 -10.75 10.36
CA GLU A 207 -8.10 -10.35 11.30
C GLU A 207 -7.99 -10.96 12.70
N LEU A 208 -7.27 -12.09 12.88
CA LEU A 208 -7.01 -12.66 14.22
C LEU A 208 -6.37 -11.65 15.18
N TYR A 209 -5.68 -10.67 14.60
CA TYR A 209 -5.03 -9.59 15.32
C TYR A 209 -6.01 -8.65 16.04
N ASN A 210 -7.27 -8.54 15.59
CA ASN A 210 -8.28 -7.75 16.30
C ASN A 210 -8.75 -8.42 17.61
N ARG A 211 -8.54 -9.75 17.77
CA ARG A 211 -8.92 -10.51 18.97
C ARG A 211 -8.06 -10.18 20.18
N PHE A 212 -6.80 -9.79 19.94
CA PHE A 212 -5.83 -9.40 20.97
C PHE A 212 -5.62 -7.87 21.05
N SER A 213 -6.60 -7.10 20.55
CA SER A 213 -6.58 -5.63 20.48
C SER A 213 -5.82 -4.99 21.64
N ARG A 214 -4.65 -4.41 21.28
CA ARG A 214 -3.80 -3.34 21.85
C ARG A 214 -4.21 -2.67 23.18
N ARG A 215 -4.75 -3.38 24.16
CA ARG A 215 -4.94 -2.87 25.53
C ARG A 215 -3.62 -2.76 26.32
N LEU A 216 -2.46 -2.99 25.68
CA LEU A 216 -1.15 -3.09 26.34
C LEU A 216 0.01 -2.42 25.57
N SER A 217 -0.23 -1.27 24.92
CA SER A 217 0.83 -0.27 24.77
C SER A 217 0.55 0.90 25.70
N ASP A 218 0.42 0.56 26.98
CA ASP A 218 0.79 1.46 28.06
C ASP A 218 2.29 1.73 27.98
N GLY A 219 2.69 3.00 28.07
CA GLY A 219 4.06 3.44 28.30
C GLY A 219 5.11 3.09 27.24
N ALA A 220 5.63 4.13 26.58
CA ALA A 220 7.01 4.24 26.10
C ALA A 220 7.94 3.02 26.28
N SER A 221 8.28 2.34 25.18
CA SER A 221 9.62 1.81 24.90
C SER A 221 9.71 1.23 23.49
N THR A 222 9.58 2.08 22.47
CA THR A 222 10.50 1.89 21.34
C THR A 222 11.73 2.71 21.69
N ASP A 223 12.72 2.05 22.29
CA ASP A 223 14.09 2.55 22.28
C ASP A 223 14.46 2.84 20.83
N LEU A 224 14.32 4.11 20.47
CA LEU A 224 14.63 4.64 19.15
C LEU A 224 16.14 4.57 19.03
N PHE A 225 16.63 3.49 18.42
CA PHE A 225 17.98 3.52 17.86
C PHE A 225 18.07 4.75 16.94
N PRO A 226 19.06 5.63 17.12
CA PRO A 226 19.25 6.84 16.31
C PRO A 226 19.17 6.59 14.80
N ASP A 227 19.55 5.39 14.37
CA ASP A 227 19.55 4.99 12.96
C ASP A 227 18.15 4.88 12.34
N GLY A 228 17.12 4.52 13.11
CA GLY A 228 15.73 4.49 12.59
C GLY A 228 15.22 5.89 12.22
N LEU A 229 15.52 6.88 13.06
CA LEU A 229 15.19 8.29 12.80
C LEU A 229 15.95 8.83 11.58
N ARG A 230 17.22 8.44 11.42
CA ARG A 230 18.04 8.83 10.26
C ARG A 230 17.53 8.24 8.95
N LEU A 231 17.08 6.97 8.95
CA LEU A 231 16.52 6.33 7.76
C LEU A 231 15.16 6.92 7.39
N GLY A 232 14.30 7.18 8.37
CA GLY A 232 13.03 7.88 8.15
C GLY A 232 13.23 9.28 7.57
N ALA A 233 14.16 10.06 8.11
CA ALA A 233 14.55 11.37 7.58
C ALA A 233 15.11 11.27 6.15
N THR A 234 15.91 10.24 5.87
CA THR A 234 16.41 9.96 4.52
C THR A 234 15.26 9.67 3.56
N PHE A 235 14.31 8.82 3.93
CA PHE A 235 13.12 8.56 3.13
C PHE A 235 12.30 9.84 2.87
N ALA A 236 12.04 10.63 3.92
CA ALA A 236 11.32 11.90 3.81
C ALA A 236 12.02 12.89 2.87
N SER A 237 13.36 12.95 2.91
CA SER A 237 14.15 13.79 1.99
C SER A 237 14.03 13.35 0.53
N ARG A 238 13.91 12.04 0.29
CA ARG A 238 13.84 11.43 -1.05
C ARG A 238 12.43 11.42 -1.62
N SER A 239 11.39 11.47 -0.78
CA SER A 239 9.99 11.52 -1.21
C SER A 239 9.54 12.88 -1.78
N ARG A 240 10.42 13.89 -1.80
CA ARG A 240 10.10 15.27 -2.24
C ARG A 240 9.68 15.40 -3.70
N ASN A 241 10.08 14.45 -4.55
CA ASN A 241 9.72 14.42 -5.98
C ASN A 241 8.40 13.69 -6.26
N LEU A 242 7.78 13.08 -5.25
CA LEU A 242 6.50 12.40 -5.40
C LEU A 242 5.36 13.40 -5.59
N ARG A 243 4.40 13.02 -6.43
CA ARG A 243 3.08 13.66 -6.57
C ARG A 243 2.04 12.95 -5.72
N HIS A 244 2.17 11.64 -5.54
CA HIS A 244 1.25 10.84 -4.73
C HIS A 244 2.04 9.95 -3.77
N LEU A 245 1.67 10.00 -2.49
CA LEU A 245 2.21 9.13 -1.45
C LEU A 245 1.07 8.57 -0.62
N SER A 246 1.00 7.25 -0.52
CA SER A 246 0.11 6.55 0.40
C SER A 246 0.90 5.56 1.24
N ILE A 247 0.76 5.62 2.57
CA ILE A 247 1.35 4.65 3.48
C ILE A 247 0.26 4.14 4.42
N SER A 248 -0.09 2.87 4.23
CA SER A 248 -1.19 2.22 4.93
C SER A 248 -0.64 1.16 5.90
N PHE A 249 -0.94 1.33 7.18
CA PHE A 249 -0.59 0.46 8.34
C PHE A 249 0.90 0.27 8.66
N MET A 250 1.78 0.31 7.66
CA MET A 250 3.22 0.04 7.82
C MET A 250 3.94 1.08 8.69
N ILE A 251 3.61 2.36 8.53
CA ILE A 251 4.18 3.46 9.33
C ILE A 251 3.02 4.30 9.83
N ASN A 252 2.97 4.53 11.14
CA ASN A 252 1.95 5.37 11.75
C ASN A 252 2.19 6.85 11.37
N ALA A 253 1.11 7.61 11.15
CA ALA A 253 1.20 9.02 10.75
C ALA A 253 2.08 9.87 11.67
N GLU A 254 2.04 9.64 12.99
CA GLU A 254 2.88 10.37 13.95
C GLU A 254 4.36 10.16 13.75
N GLU A 255 4.74 8.92 13.47
CA GLU A 255 6.13 8.57 13.19
C GLU A 255 6.58 9.16 11.85
N PHE A 256 5.72 9.10 10.83
CA PHE A 256 5.96 9.78 9.56
C PHE A 256 6.16 11.29 9.74
N PHE A 257 5.36 11.95 10.59
CA PHE A 257 5.50 13.38 10.87
C PHE A 257 6.84 13.70 11.55
N ARG A 258 7.31 12.87 12.48
CA ARG A 258 8.63 13.01 13.10
C ARG A 258 9.75 12.90 12.06
N TYR A 259 9.67 11.94 11.15
CA TYR A 259 10.65 11.79 10.06
C TYR A 259 10.66 12.97 9.08
N CYS A 260 9.52 13.65 8.94
CA CYS A 260 9.37 14.82 8.09
C CYS A 260 9.88 16.12 8.73
N GLN A 261 10.07 16.18 10.06
CA GLN A 261 10.54 17.38 10.75
C GLN A 261 11.85 17.94 10.17
N PRO A 262 12.93 17.16 10.03
CA PRO A 262 14.20 17.65 9.46
C PRO A 262 14.15 17.84 7.94
N ALA A 263 13.12 17.37 7.25
CA ALA A 263 13.03 17.46 5.79
C ALA A 263 12.71 18.91 5.33
N GLY A 264 12.78 19.18 4.02
CA GLY A 264 12.33 20.43 3.41
C GLY A 264 10.89 20.39 2.92
N ASN A 265 10.50 21.28 2.00
CA ASN A 265 9.17 21.29 1.41
C ASN A 265 8.97 20.17 0.38
N TRP A 266 7.70 19.79 0.15
CA TRP A 266 7.29 18.86 -0.92
C TRP A 266 6.61 19.64 -2.06
N PRO A 267 7.40 20.21 -2.99
CA PRO A 267 6.89 21.14 -4.01
C PRO A 267 5.95 20.49 -5.04
N HIS A 268 5.99 19.16 -5.14
CA HIS A 268 5.24 18.41 -6.16
C HIS A 268 4.11 17.56 -5.60
N LEU A 269 4.02 17.39 -4.27
CA LEU A 269 3.06 16.46 -3.67
C LEU A 269 1.64 17.01 -3.79
N GLN A 270 0.77 16.21 -4.42
CA GLN A 270 -0.63 16.51 -4.72
C GLN A 270 -1.59 15.69 -3.86
N SER A 271 -1.21 14.45 -3.53
CA SER A 271 -2.00 13.56 -2.69
C SER A 271 -1.13 12.91 -1.61
N LEU A 272 -1.59 12.96 -0.36
CA LEU A 272 -0.98 12.25 0.77
C LEU A 272 -2.05 11.46 1.53
N ALA A 273 -1.83 10.18 1.74
CA ALA A 273 -2.69 9.32 2.55
C ALA A 273 -1.86 8.55 3.59
N LEU A 274 -2.26 8.61 4.86
CA LEU A 274 -1.56 7.96 5.96
C LEU A 274 -2.54 7.27 6.90
N THR A 275 -2.14 6.13 7.46
CA THR A 275 -2.88 5.50 8.55
C THR A 275 -2.49 6.09 9.90
N ALA A 276 -3.49 6.32 10.76
CA ALA A 276 -3.27 6.75 12.14
C ALA A 276 -3.96 5.83 13.15
N ASN A 277 -3.16 5.16 13.99
CA ASN A 277 -3.66 4.19 14.97
C ASN A 277 -4.62 4.80 16.01
N PHE A 278 -4.43 6.08 16.35
CA PHE A 278 -5.25 6.79 17.35
C PHE A 278 -6.63 7.22 16.85
N LEU A 279 -6.95 7.00 15.57
CA LEU A 279 -8.30 7.24 15.04
C LEU A 279 -9.26 6.12 15.46
N GLY A 280 -9.45 5.96 16.78
CA GLY A 280 -10.37 5.02 17.40
C GLY A 280 -11.69 5.69 17.81
N GLN A 281 -12.70 4.87 18.13
CA GLN A 281 -14.01 5.34 18.61
C GLN A 281 -14.01 5.85 20.06
N ASP A 282 -12.87 5.77 20.76
CA ASP A 282 -12.76 6.16 22.15
C ASP A 282 -12.75 7.69 22.29
N GLU A 283 -13.79 8.19 22.97
CA GLU A 283 -14.00 9.61 23.26
C GLU A 283 -12.82 10.24 24.02
N SER A 284 -12.13 9.46 24.88
CA SER A 284 -10.96 9.93 25.63
C SER A 284 -9.77 10.27 24.72
N LEU A 285 -9.72 9.72 23.50
CA LEU A 285 -8.67 9.99 22.52
C LEU A 285 -8.92 11.25 21.70
N ARG A 286 -10.08 11.91 21.82
CA ARG A 286 -10.40 13.12 21.04
C ARG A 286 -9.32 14.21 21.12
N PRO A 287 -8.76 14.57 22.30
CA PRO A 287 -7.67 15.55 22.37
C PRO A 287 -6.44 15.12 21.57
N CYS A 288 -6.06 13.84 21.65
CA CYS A 288 -4.94 13.29 20.89
C CYS A 288 -5.19 13.34 19.37
N ILE A 289 -6.42 13.04 18.94
CA ILE A 289 -6.82 13.13 17.53
C ILE A 289 -6.71 14.57 17.04
N ASN A 290 -7.18 15.56 17.80
CA ASN A 290 -7.08 16.97 17.40
C ASN A 290 -5.62 17.44 17.32
N VAL A 291 -4.77 17.05 18.27
CA VAL A 291 -3.32 17.32 18.22
C VAL A 291 -2.70 16.71 16.95
N LEU A 292 -3.08 15.48 16.60
CA LEU A 292 -2.63 14.82 15.38
C LEU A 292 -3.06 15.60 14.12
N LEU A 293 -4.33 16.03 14.06
CA LEU A 293 -4.87 16.82 12.94
C LEU A 293 -4.19 18.18 12.81
N CYS A 294 -3.80 18.81 13.92
CA CYS A 294 -3.00 20.03 13.92
C CYS A 294 -1.59 19.78 13.37
N ARG A 295 -0.89 18.74 13.83
CA ARG A 295 0.44 18.36 13.31
C ARG A 295 0.38 18.06 11.81
N ALA A 296 -0.64 17.34 11.38
CA ALA A 296 -0.91 17.05 9.98
C ALA A 296 -1.09 18.33 9.15
N GLY A 297 -1.88 19.29 9.65
CA GLY A 297 -2.07 20.56 8.96
C GLY A 297 -0.81 21.43 8.91
N VAL A 298 0.05 21.39 9.94
CA VAL A 298 1.37 22.06 9.90
C VAL A 298 2.27 21.42 8.83
N LEU A 299 2.27 20.09 8.72
CA LEU A 299 3.00 19.41 7.66
C LEU A 299 2.44 19.74 6.27
N ALA A 300 1.11 19.77 6.12
CA ALA A 300 0.44 20.07 4.86
C ALA A 300 0.74 21.48 4.33
N GLN A 301 1.03 22.46 5.19
CA GLN A 301 1.48 23.79 4.77
C GLN A 301 2.81 23.76 4.00
N ARG A 302 3.60 22.69 4.14
CA ARG A 302 4.86 22.48 3.41
C ARG A 302 4.66 21.80 2.05
N MET A 303 3.40 21.65 1.60
CA MET A 303 2.99 20.96 0.38
C MET A 303 2.14 21.90 -0.49
N PRO A 304 2.75 22.84 -1.25
CA PRO A 304 2.02 23.91 -1.93
C PRO A 304 1.09 23.44 -3.05
N LYS A 305 1.28 22.22 -3.59
CA LYS A 305 0.44 21.64 -4.64
C LYS A 305 -0.55 20.60 -4.09
N LEU A 306 -0.79 20.56 -2.78
CA LEU A 306 -1.63 19.57 -2.13
C LEU A 306 -3.11 19.80 -2.46
N HIS A 307 -3.72 18.84 -3.15
CA HIS A 307 -5.15 18.84 -3.46
C HIS A 307 -5.93 17.86 -2.59
N THR A 308 -5.28 16.80 -2.13
CA THR A 308 -5.89 15.72 -1.35
C THR A 308 -4.99 15.35 -0.18
N PHE A 309 -5.55 15.36 1.04
CA PHE A 309 -4.88 14.81 2.21
C PHE A 309 -5.83 13.94 3.00
N VAL A 310 -5.39 12.75 3.37
CA VAL A 310 -6.20 11.76 4.07
C VAL A 310 -5.44 11.20 5.26
N LEU A 311 -6.03 11.31 6.44
CA LEU A 311 -5.69 10.47 7.59
C LEU A 311 -6.83 9.51 7.82
N TRP A 312 -6.55 8.21 7.86
CA TRP A 312 -7.62 7.22 7.98
C TRP A 312 -7.23 6.04 8.86
N ASN A 313 -8.23 5.32 9.34
CA ASN A 313 -8.05 4.04 10.00
C ASN A 313 -9.30 3.18 9.80
N GLY A 314 -9.13 1.88 9.81
CA GLY A 314 -10.22 0.94 9.62
C GLY A 314 -9.87 -0.46 10.06
N ALA A 315 -10.77 -1.07 10.81
CA ALA A 315 -10.74 -2.48 11.18
C ALA A 315 -12.17 -2.99 11.35
N ARG A 316 -12.32 -4.25 11.76
CA ARG A 316 -13.66 -4.79 12.05
C ARG A 316 -14.37 -3.91 13.09
N GLY A 317 -15.61 -3.53 12.80
CA GLY A 317 -16.46 -2.70 13.66
C GLY A 317 -16.24 -1.18 13.56
N HIS A 318 -15.16 -0.70 12.96
CA HIS A 318 -14.95 0.75 12.85
C HIS A 318 -14.16 1.18 11.60
N ALA A 319 -14.53 2.32 11.06
CA ALA A 319 -13.79 2.97 9.98
C ALA A 319 -13.95 4.49 10.11
N CYS A 320 -12.87 5.23 9.94
CA CYS A 320 -12.95 6.68 9.86
C CYS A 320 -11.81 7.27 9.03
N ALA A 321 -12.05 8.48 8.54
CA ALA A 321 -11.10 9.27 7.78
C ALA A 321 -11.34 10.77 8.01
N PHE A 322 -10.26 11.49 8.26
CA PHE A 322 -10.16 12.92 8.03
C PHE A 322 -9.69 13.14 6.60
N ILE A 323 -10.44 13.93 5.84
CA ILE A 323 -10.22 14.16 4.41
C ILE A 323 -10.17 15.66 4.16
N TYR A 324 -9.02 16.18 3.78
CA TYR A 324 -8.88 17.49 3.16
C TYR A 324 -8.91 17.35 1.64
N ARG A 325 -9.69 18.18 0.97
CA ARG A 325 -9.78 18.21 -0.48
C ARG A 325 -9.98 19.61 -1.03
N VAL A 326 -9.28 19.92 -2.11
CA VAL A 326 -9.50 21.11 -2.93
C VAL A 326 -10.35 20.72 -4.14
N GLU A 327 -11.60 21.18 -4.17
CA GLU A 327 -12.55 20.96 -5.27
C GLU A 327 -12.81 22.28 -6.02
N GLN A 328 -13.60 22.25 -7.10
CA GLN A 328 -14.00 23.46 -7.84
C GLN A 328 -14.68 24.50 -6.92
N ASP A 329 -15.50 24.02 -5.97
CA ASP A 329 -16.19 24.85 -4.97
C ASP A 329 -15.29 25.33 -3.81
N GLY A 330 -13.99 25.06 -3.89
CA GLY A 330 -13.00 25.42 -2.89
C GLY A 330 -12.61 24.31 -1.90
N PRO A 331 -11.74 24.64 -0.93
CA PRO A 331 -11.17 23.68 0.00
C PRO A 331 -12.19 23.23 1.04
N SER A 332 -12.15 21.95 1.40
CA SER A 332 -12.97 21.38 2.45
C SER A 332 -12.19 20.40 3.32
N ILE A 333 -12.52 20.36 4.61
CA ILE A 333 -12.18 19.28 5.53
C ILE A 333 -13.43 18.47 5.82
N THR A 334 -13.32 17.15 5.80
CA THR A 334 -14.41 16.22 6.01
C THR A 334 -14.01 15.18 7.02
N TRP A 335 -14.81 15.01 8.08
CA TRP A 335 -14.76 13.80 8.87
C TRP A 335 -15.76 12.79 8.31
N ARG A 336 -15.29 11.62 7.90
CA ARG A 336 -16.12 10.53 7.41
C ARG A 336 -15.86 9.27 8.22
N GLY A 337 -16.87 8.70 8.88
CA GLY A 337 -16.66 7.46 9.63
C GLY A 337 -17.89 6.86 10.27
N THR A 338 -17.71 5.72 10.95
CA THR A 338 -18.76 5.04 11.72
C THR A 338 -19.13 5.77 13.02
N TRP A 339 -18.27 6.71 13.43
CA TRP A 339 -18.45 7.56 14.61
C TRP A 339 -18.23 9.04 14.26
N ARG A 340 -18.69 9.93 15.14
CA ARG A 340 -18.71 11.38 14.91
C ARG A 340 -17.56 12.06 15.65
N LEU A 341 -16.71 12.79 14.90
CA LEU A 341 -15.79 13.77 15.46
C LEU A 341 -16.21 15.18 15.00
N PRO A 342 -16.76 16.03 15.88
CA PRO A 342 -17.19 17.37 15.51
C PRO A 342 -15.98 18.31 15.30
N LEU A 343 -15.42 18.30 14.08
CA LEU A 343 -14.28 19.16 13.72
C LEU A 343 -14.53 20.67 13.95
N SER A 344 -15.79 21.10 13.96
CA SER A 344 -16.19 22.49 14.22
C SER A 344 -15.95 22.96 15.65
N GLU A 345 -15.83 22.03 16.61
CA GLU A 345 -15.68 22.35 18.04
C GLU A 345 -14.22 22.66 18.41
N ASP A 346 -13.25 22.29 17.57
CA ASP A 346 -11.83 22.59 17.80
C ASP A 346 -11.34 23.76 16.93
N PRO A 347 -11.18 24.98 17.50
CA PRO A 347 -10.76 26.15 16.73
C PRO A 347 -9.32 26.05 16.22
N TYR A 348 -8.45 25.28 16.87
CA TYR A 348 -7.05 25.12 16.46
C TYR A 348 -6.96 24.28 15.18
N VAL A 349 -7.69 23.16 15.11
CA VAL A 349 -7.75 22.33 13.90
C VAL A 349 -8.22 23.18 12.71
N ILE A 350 -9.31 23.93 12.88
CA ILE A 350 -9.85 24.79 11.82
C ILE A 350 -8.82 25.86 11.40
N ARG A 351 -8.16 26.52 12.36
CA ARG A 351 -7.15 27.54 12.08
C ARG A 351 -6.01 26.99 11.24
N VAL A 352 -5.45 25.84 11.63
CA VAL A 352 -4.32 25.24 10.91
C VAL A 352 -4.72 24.85 9.49
N TRP A 353 -5.88 24.21 9.30
CA TRP A 353 -6.34 23.80 7.97
C TRP A 353 -6.80 24.98 7.09
N ARG A 354 -7.21 26.10 7.69
CA ARG A 354 -7.38 27.37 6.96
C ARG A 354 -6.05 27.92 6.44
N LEU A 355 -4.97 27.78 7.21
CA LEU A 355 -3.63 28.19 6.73
C LEU A 355 -3.13 27.32 5.58
N VAL A 356 -3.44 26.01 5.58
CA VAL A 356 -3.15 25.15 4.41
C VAL A 356 -3.86 25.66 3.16
N ALA A 357 -5.09 26.15 3.31
CA ALA A 357 -5.90 26.67 2.23
C ALA A 357 -5.60 28.14 1.86
N SER A 358 -4.80 28.88 2.64
CA SER A 358 -4.65 30.34 2.49
C SER A 358 -3.96 30.76 1.19
N GLY A 359 -3.14 29.88 0.60
CA GLY A 359 -2.52 30.08 -0.70
C GLY A 359 -3.46 29.88 -1.89
N LEU A 360 -4.72 29.48 -1.65
CA LEU A 360 -5.72 29.26 -2.69
C LEU A 360 -6.61 30.51 -2.84
N ARG A 361 -7.20 30.70 -4.03
CA ARG A 361 -8.09 31.85 -4.34
C ARG A 361 -9.44 31.82 -3.63
N PHE A 362 -9.60 31.01 -2.57
CA PHE A 362 -10.88 30.76 -1.91
C PHE A 362 -10.91 31.42 -0.52
N HIS A 363 -12.07 32.00 -0.19
CA HIS A 363 -12.23 32.82 1.02
C HIS A 363 -12.69 32.01 2.25
N LYS A 364 -13.11 30.74 2.06
CA LYS A 364 -13.70 29.92 3.14
C LYS A 364 -13.32 28.45 3.04
N LEU A 365 -12.90 27.88 4.16
CA LEU A 365 -12.76 26.44 4.35
C LEU A 365 -14.12 25.83 4.74
N ARG A 366 -14.62 24.88 3.96
CA ARG A 366 -15.86 24.14 4.26
C ARG A 366 -15.56 23.00 5.24
N ILE A 367 -16.44 22.79 6.22
CA ILE A 367 -16.34 21.70 7.19
C ILE A 367 -17.52 20.76 6.94
N LYS A 368 -17.24 19.48 6.69
CA LYS A 368 -18.24 18.45 6.37
C LYS A 368 -18.16 17.32 7.41
N GLN A 369 -19.31 16.77 7.77
CA GLN A 369 -19.44 15.58 8.61
C GLN A 369 -20.24 14.52 7.83
N GLN A 370 -19.69 13.32 7.68
CA GLN A 370 -20.30 12.23 6.94
C GLN A 370 -20.30 10.94 7.77
N ARG A 371 -21.47 10.32 7.96
CA ARG A 371 -21.61 9.12 8.79
C ARG A 371 -21.72 7.87 7.92
N ILE A 372 -21.06 6.80 8.34
CA ILE A 372 -21.19 5.46 7.77
C ILE A 372 -22.07 4.65 8.71
N PHE A 373 -23.23 4.19 8.22
CA PHE A 373 -24.22 3.45 9.01
C PHE A 373 -24.09 1.93 8.88
N ARG A 374 -23.22 1.43 8.00
CA ARG A 374 -23.06 0.00 7.75
C ARG A 374 -21.95 -0.58 8.60
N ASP A 375 -22.12 -1.85 8.98
CA ASP A 375 -21.11 -2.61 9.68
C ASP A 375 -19.87 -2.79 8.82
N ILE A 376 -18.72 -2.59 9.46
CA ILE A 376 -17.41 -2.80 8.85
C ILE A 376 -16.97 -4.21 9.20
N THR A 377 -17.00 -5.11 8.22
CA THR A 377 -16.66 -6.53 8.45
C THR A 377 -15.15 -6.74 8.47
N SER A 378 -14.41 -6.01 7.63
CA SER A 378 -12.96 -6.15 7.45
C SER A 378 -12.29 -4.81 7.12
N ARG A 379 -10.95 -4.78 7.10
CA ARG A 379 -10.19 -3.60 6.62
C ARG A 379 -10.46 -3.28 5.16
N GLY A 380 -10.60 -4.31 4.32
CA GLY A 380 -10.98 -4.14 2.91
C GLY A 380 -12.36 -3.48 2.79
N ASP A 381 -13.33 -3.88 3.63
CA ASP A 381 -14.61 -3.18 3.64
C ASP A 381 -14.48 -1.75 4.18
N ALA A 382 -13.65 -1.50 5.20
CA ALA A 382 -13.37 -0.15 5.69
C ALA A 382 -12.88 0.79 4.57
N VAL A 383 -11.87 0.39 3.80
CA VAL A 383 -11.35 1.16 2.67
C VAL A 383 -12.46 1.43 1.63
N TYR A 384 -13.22 0.39 1.27
CA TYR A 384 -14.29 0.50 0.29
C TYR A 384 -15.42 1.44 0.74
N ARG A 385 -15.84 1.35 2.00
CA ARG A 385 -16.92 2.17 2.58
C ARG A 385 -16.48 3.61 2.83
N LEU A 386 -15.21 3.81 3.19
CA LEU A 386 -14.65 5.14 3.38
C LEU A 386 -14.58 5.94 2.09
N LYS A 387 -14.60 5.31 0.89
CA LYS A 387 -14.58 6.00 -0.41
C LYS A 387 -13.52 7.11 -0.46
N LEU A 388 -12.30 6.77 -0.07
CA LEU A 388 -11.21 7.75 0.03
C LEU A 388 -10.95 8.38 -1.34
N PRO A 389 -10.66 9.69 -1.40
CA PRO A 389 -10.42 10.41 -2.66
C PRO A 389 -9.04 10.15 -3.28
N CYS A 390 -8.34 9.12 -2.80
CA CYS A 390 -7.02 8.71 -3.24
C CYS A 390 -6.90 7.20 -3.13
N GLN A 391 -6.05 6.60 -3.97
CA GLN A 391 -5.76 5.18 -3.93
C GLN A 391 -4.84 4.88 -2.73
N VAL A 392 -5.35 4.12 -1.76
CA VAL A 392 -4.56 3.65 -0.61
C VAL A 392 -4.10 2.20 -0.75
N VAL A 393 -4.73 1.48 -1.67
CA VAL A 393 -4.49 0.09 -2.06
C VAL A 393 -5.00 -0.09 -3.49
N GLU A 394 -4.40 -1.00 -4.25
CA GLU A 394 -4.78 -1.30 -5.62
C GLU A 394 -6.21 -1.92 -5.69
N PRO A 395 -7.03 -1.58 -6.70
CA PRO A 395 -8.42 -2.04 -6.77
C PRO A 395 -8.64 -3.56 -6.79
N ALA A 396 -7.80 -4.33 -7.47
CA ALA A 396 -7.86 -5.79 -7.46
C ALA A 396 -7.41 -6.37 -6.12
N SER A 397 -6.37 -5.81 -5.48
CA SER A 397 -5.98 -6.15 -4.09
C SER A 397 -7.11 -5.86 -3.11
N LEU A 398 -7.76 -4.69 -3.22
CA LEU A 398 -8.93 -4.34 -2.40
C LEU A 398 -10.08 -5.32 -2.59
N TRP A 399 -10.36 -5.71 -3.84
CA TRP A 399 -11.39 -6.70 -4.14
C TRP A 399 -11.06 -8.05 -3.49
N GLN A 400 -9.82 -8.50 -3.57
CA GLN A 400 -9.36 -9.73 -2.93
C GLN A 400 -9.54 -9.66 -1.41
N MET A 401 -9.07 -8.59 -0.76
CA MET A 401 -9.24 -8.38 0.68
C MET A 401 -10.71 -8.40 1.11
N ARG A 402 -11.62 -7.83 0.30
CA ARG A 402 -13.05 -7.84 0.59
C ARG A 402 -13.65 -9.23 0.45
N ARG A 403 -13.22 -10.02 -0.53
CA ARG A 403 -13.65 -11.41 -0.67
C ARG A 403 -13.15 -12.28 0.48
N GLU A 404 -11.90 -12.09 0.89
CA GLU A 404 -11.30 -12.89 1.97
C GLU A 404 -11.81 -12.51 3.36
N GLY A 405 -12.07 -11.22 3.59
CA GLY A 405 -12.62 -10.71 4.85
C GLY A 405 -14.14 -10.88 4.99
N TYR A 406 -14.84 -11.33 3.95
CA TYR A 406 -16.25 -11.67 4.04
C TYR A 406 -16.40 -13.08 4.63
N LYS A 407 -16.73 -13.16 5.92
CA LYS A 407 -17.20 -14.40 6.55
C LYS A 407 -18.73 -14.37 6.59
N PRO A 408 -19.44 -15.17 5.78
CA PRO A 408 -20.87 -15.39 6.03
C PRO A 408 -21.01 -15.99 7.43
N TYR A 409 -21.94 -15.46 8.21
CA TYR A 409 -22.35 -16.06 9.47
C TYR A 409 -22.90 -17.45 9.14
N TYR A 410 -22.18 -18.50 9.55
CA TYR A 410 -22.70 -19.86 9.63
C TYR A 410 -22.85 -20.22 11.10
#